data_AF-A0A6A0CT88-F1
#
_entry.id   AF-A0A6A0CT88-F1
#
_cell.length_a   1.000
_cell.length_b   1.000
_cell.length_c   1.000
_cell.angle_alpha   90.00
_cell.angle_beta   90.00
_cell.angle_gamma   90.00
#
_symmetry.space_group_name_H-M   'P 1'
#
loop_
_entity.id
_entity.type
_entity.pdbx_description
1 polymer ?
#
loop_
_entity_poly.entity_id
_entity_poly.type
_entity_poly.pdbx_seq_one_letter_code
_entity_poly.pdbx_strand_id
1 'polypeptide(L)'
;MADLRAMVTWVDVREGRPEIGMPVAVAITGRYPAEDDDGDRASGEAFWLVRTMYYTDWFRTEDGVTHHDCFVDSDEVIRFPYDPESDDSVTHWAELPTLPGTKTHFLGGDDVAPALRHAWEVPAGA
;
A
#
# COMPACT_ATOMS: atom_id res chain seq x y z
N MET A 1 -27.39 -6.16 19.71
CA MET A 1 -26.42 -6.39 18.62
C MET A 1 -25.04 -6.47 19.24
N ALA A 2 -24.20 -7.42 18.84
CA ALA A 2 -22.81 -7.45 19.26
C ALA A 2 -22.06 -6.28 18.59
N ASP A 3 -21.27 -5.54 19.37
CA ASP A 3 -20.37 -4.51 18.86
C ASP A 3 -19.16 -5.21 18.23
N LEU A 4 -19.18 -5.33 16.90
CA LEU A 4 -18.12 -6.00 16.15
C LEU A 4 -17.07 -4.96 15.75
N ARG A 5 -15.98 -4.89 16.52
CA ARG A 5 -14.83 -4.01 16.23
C ARG A 5 -13.63 -4.86 15.84
N ALA A 6 -12.99 -4.51 14.72
CA ALA A 6 -11.65 -4.99 14.38
C ALA A 6 -10.64 -3.94 14.82
N MET A 7 -9.60 -4.37 15.55
CA MET A 7 -8.46 -3.52 15.91
C MET A 7 -7.29 -3.92 15.03
N VAL A 8 -6.60 -2.94 14.47
CA VAL A 8 -5.38 -3.14 13.68
C VAL A 8 -4.24 -2.37 14.32
N THR A 9 -3.03 -2.91 14.19
CA THR A 9 -1.81 -2.26 14.66
C THR A 9 -1.12 -1.62 13.47
N TRP A 10 -0.82 -0.32 13.58
CA TRP A 10 -0.01 0.39 12.61
C TRP A 10 1.46 0.27 12.99
N VAL A 11 2.29 -0.13 12.04
CA VAL A 11 3.72 -0.34 12.17
C VAL A 11 4.43 0.73 11.34
N ASP A 12 5.38 1.46 11.93
CA ASP A 12 6.24 2.38 11.18
C ASP A 12 7.08 1.57 10.18
N VAL A 13 7.08 1.97 8.91
CA VAL A 13 7.73 1.20 7.84
C VAL A 13 9.24 1.05 8.03
N ARG A 14 9.85 1.94 8.82
CA ARG A 14 11.28 1.91 9.16
C ARG A 14 11.59 0.91 10.27
N GLU A 15 10.59 0.59 11.10
CA GLU A 15 10.71 -0.36 12.21
C GLU A 15 10.37 -1.79 11.79
N GLY A 16 9.51 -1.95 10.79
CA GLY A 16 9.15 -3.26 10.25
C GLY A 16 8.46 -3.16 8.89
N ARG A 17 8.67 -4.19 8.06
CA ARG A 17 8.07 -4.32 6.73
C ARG A 17 7.07 -5.47 6.69
N PRO A 18 6.02 -5.42 5.86
CA PRO A 18 5.13 -6.55 5.65
C PRO A 18 5.86 -7.74 5.02
N GLU A 19 5.21 -8.90 5.04
CA GLU A 19 5.63 -10.04 4.22
C GLU A 19 5.42 -9.74 2.73
N ILE A 20 6.27 -10.33 1.88
CA ILE A 20 6.19 -10.16 0.41
C ILE A 20 4.86 -10.71 -0.10
N GLY A 21 4.19 -9.92 -0.95
CA GLY A 21 2.89 -10.22 -1.53
C GLY A 21 1.72 -10.02 -0.58
N MET A 22 1.95 -9.61 0.67
CA MET A 22 0.87 -9.40 1.64
C MET A 22 0.11 -8.10 1.32
N PRO A 23 -1.23 -8.15 1.17
CA PRO A 23 -2.03 -6.94 1.07
C PRO A 23 -2.14 -6.27 2.45
N VAL A 24 -1.87 -4.97 2.49
CA VAL A 24 -1.82 -4.14 3.68
C VAL A 24 -2.55 -2.83 3.45
N ALA A 25 -3.06 -2.24 4.53
CA ALA A 25 -3.39 -0.81 4.53
C ALA A 25 -2.10 -0.02 4.76
N VAL A 26 -1.81 0.97 3.92
CA VAL A 26 -0.65 1.86 4.06
C VAL A 26 -1.12 3.29 4.36
N ALA A 27 -0.35 4.02 5.15
CA ALA A 27 -0.54 5.44 5.40
C ALA A 27 0.52 6.23 4.61
N ILE A 28 0.06 6.97 3.62
CA ILE A 28 0.88 7.72 2.65
C ILE A 28 0.80 9.21 2.98
N THR A 29 1.93 9.92 2.99
CA THR A 29 1.93 11.39 3.13
C THR A 29 1.41 12.06 1.87
N GLY A 30 0.83 13.24 2.01
CA GLY A 30 0.46 14.09 0.89
C GLY A 30 0.23 15.52 1.33
N ARG A 31 0.11 16.44 0.37
CA ARG A 31 -0.25 17.83 0.61
C ARG A 31 -1.36 18.25 -0.31
N TYR A 32 -2.30 19.05 0.21
CA TYR A 32 -3.29 19.65 -0.66
C TYR A 32 -2.60 20.64 -1.61
N PRO A 33 -2.97 20.62 -2.91
CA PRO A 33 -2.39 21.56 -3.87
C PRO A 33 -2.67 22.99 -3.43
N ALA A 34 -1.71 23.88 -3.71
CA ALA A 34 -1.93 25.29 -3.46
C ALA A 34 -2.94 25.84 -4.48
N GLU A 35 -4.11 26.29 -4.02
CA GLU A 35 -5.05 27.03 -4.87
C GLU A 35 -4.55 28.48 -5.02
N ASP A 36 -4.64 29.03 -6.24
CA ASP A 36 -4.14 30.35 -6.61
C ASP A 36 -5.08 31.52 -6.23
N ASP A 37 -6.27 31.29 -5.67
CA ASP A 37 -7.21 32.38 -5.34
C ASP A 37 -8.15 32.07 -4.15
N ASP A 38 -8.51 33.15 -3.46
CA ASP A 38 -9.17 33.31 -2.16
C ASP A 38 -10.15 32.22 -1.68
N GLY A 39 -9.86 31.66 -0.50
CA GLY A 39 -10.92 31.23 0.43
C GLY A 39 -10.71 29.91 1.15
N ASP A 40 -9.85 29.90 2.17
CA ASP A 40 -10.00 29.05 3.37
C ASP A 40 -10.13 27.53 3.11
N ARG A 41 -9.24 26.96 2.29
CA ARG A 41 -8.97 25.52 2.28
C ARG A 41 -7.47 25.30 2.43
N ALA A 42 -7.10 24.53 3.46
CA ALA A 42 -5.94 23.65 3.70
C ALA A 42 -4.73 23.66 2.71
N SER A 43 -4.44 24.76 2.02
CA SER A 43 -3.45 24.86 0.96
C SER A 43 -2.06 24.57 1.53
N GLY A 44 -1.41 23.52 1.01
CA GLY A 44 -0.13 23.02 1.52
C GLY A 44 -0.20 22.25 2.85
N GLU A 45 -1.39 22.08 3.45
CA GLU A 45 -1.58 21.27 4.65
C GLU A 45 -1.27 19.80 4.34
N ALA A 46 -0.46 19.20 5.21
CA ALA A 46 -0.09 17.81 5.10
C ALA A 46 -1.24 16.91 5.56
N PHE A 47 -1.49 15.84 4.83
CA PHE A 47 -2.46 14.81 5.18
C PHE A 47 -1.83 13.42 5.11
N TRP A 48 -2.54 12.45 5.69
CA TRP A 48 -2.31 11.03 5.44
C TRP A 48 -3.46 10.45 4.64
N LEU A 49 -3.14 9.73 3.58
CA LEU A 49 -4.09 8.94 2.82
C LEU A 49 -3.88 7.46 3.15
N VAL A 50 -4.96 6.77 3.50
CA VAL A 50 -4.94 5.32 3.69
C VAL A 50 -5.34 4.62 2.39
N ARG A 51 -4.45 3.75 1.88
CA ARG A 51 -4.70 2.93 0.69
C ARG A 51 -4.42 1.46 0.95
N THR A 52 -5.08 0.58 0.20
CA THR A 52 -4.72 -0.83 0.14
C THR A 52 -3.64 -1.03 -0.92
N MET A 53 -2.52 -1.62 -0.52
CA MET A 53 -1.38 -1.94 -1.40
C MET A 53 -0.83 -3.31 -1.01
N TYR A 54 0.02 -3.91 -1.84
CA TYR A 54 0.85 -5.04 -1.40
C TYR A 54 2.32 -4.64 -1.36
N TYR A 55 3.09 -5.30 -0.49
CA TYR A 55 4.53 -5.10 -0.39
C TYR A 55 5.30 -6.09 -1.27
N THR A 56 6.36 -5.64 -1.93
CA THR A 56 7.29 -6.49 -2.68
C THR A 56 8.72 -5.98 -2.52
N ASP A 57 9.69 -6.89 -2.50
CA ASP A 57 11.11 -6.55 -2.42
C ASP A 57 11.65 -6.00 -3.74
N TRP A 58 10.96 -6.28 -4.85
CA TRP A 58 11.23 -5.66 -6.14
C TRP A 58 10.00 -5.58 -7.06
N PHE A 59 9.98 -4.56 -7.92
CA PHE A 59 8.97 -4.37 -8.95
C PHE A 59 9.61 -3.79 -10.22
N ARG A 60 9.32 -4.39 -11.38
CA ARG A 60 9.81 -3.91 -12.67
C ARG A 60 8.72 -3.19 -13.43
N THR A 61 8.95 -1.93 -13.79
CA THR A 61 8.02 -1.17 -14.64
C THR A 61 8.08 -1.64 -16.08
N GLU A 62 7.07 -1.27 -16.88
CA GLU A 62 7.03 -1.54 -18.33
C GLU A 62 8.26 -0.98 -19.06
N ASP A 63 8.77 0.18 -18.61
CA ASP A 63 9.99 0.80 -19.14
C ASP A 63 11.29 0.04 -18.74
N GLY A 64 11.15 -1.04 -17.98
CA GLY A 64 12.25 -1.92 -17.58
C GLY A 64 13.03 -1.44 -16.36
N VAL A 65 12.60 -0.36 -15.70
CA VAL A 65 13.22 0.12 -14.46
C VAL A 65 12.83 -0.81 -13.32
N THR A 66 13.83 -1.27 -12.56
CA THR A 66 13.61 -2.09 -11.37
C THR A 66 13.67 -1.22 -10.13
N HIS A 67 12.60 -1.28 -9.35
CA HIS A 67 12.49 -0.65 -8.04
C HIS A 67 12.59 -1.72 -6.95
N HIS A 68 13.04 -1.31 -5.77
CA HIS A 68 13.16 -2.18 -4.60
C HIS A 68 12.30 -1.67 -3.45
N ASP A 69 11.95 -2.57 -2.52
CA ASP A 69 11.22 -2.24 -1.30
C ASP A 69 9.90 -1.49 -1.57
N CYS A 70 9.09 -1.99 -2.50
CA CYS A 70 7.96 -1.26 -3.08
C CYS A 70 6.63 -1.59 -2.41
N PHE A 71 5.74 -0.60 -2.36
CA PHE A 71 4.31 -0.78 -2.16
C PHE A 71 3.60 -0.52 -3.48
N VAL A 72 2.75 -1.44 -3.93
CA VAL A 72 2.08 -1.36 -5.23
C VAL A 72 0.56 -1.49 -5.04
N ASP A 73 -0.20 -0.57 -5.62
CA ASP A 73 -1.66 -0.64 -5.61
C ASP A 73 -2.22 -1.36 -6.86
N SER A 74 -3.54 -1.48 -6.94
CA SER A 74 -4.21 -2.15 -8.06
C SER A 74 -4.08 -1.42 -9.39
N ASP A 75 -3.72 -0.14 -9.35
CA ASP A 75 -3.50 0.70 -10.54
C ASP A 75 -2.00 0.73 -10.93
N GLU A 76 -1.20 -0.17 -10.33
CA GLU A 76 0.25 -0.29 -10.50
C GLU A 76 1.04 0.97 -10.07
N VAL A 77 0.46 1.82 -9.23
CA VAL A 77 1.19 2.96 -8.67
C VAL A 77 2.15 2.46 -7.59
N ILE A 78 3.43 2.73 -7.80
CA ILE A 78 4.53 2.34 -6.91
C ILE A 78 4.78 3.45 -5.90
N ARG A 79 4.89 3.08 -4.62
CA ARG A 79 5.31 3.97 -3.55
C ARG A 79 6.44 3.38 -2.74
N PHE A 80 7.23 4.28 -2.16
CA PHE A 80 8.45 3.93 -1.43
C PHE A 80 8.28 4.15 0.07
N PRO A 81 9.00 3.37 0.89
CA PRO A 81 9.12 3.60 2.33
C PRO A 81 9.69 4.98 2.60
N TYR A 82 9.12 5.64 3.60
CA TYR A 82 9.52 6.91 4.22
C TYR A 82 10.67 7.67 3.54
N ASP A 83 10.30 8.74 2.86
CA ASP A 83 11.22 9.79 2.43
C ASP A 83 10.71 11.11 3.00
N PRO A 84 11.46 11.78 3.90
CA PRO A 84 11.02 13.01 4.54
C PRO A 84 10.82 14.17 3.57
N GLU A 85 11.43 14.12 2.39
CA GLU A 85 11.30 15.13 1.35
C GLU A 85 10.18 14.80 0.33
N SER A 86 9.51 13.64 0.50
CA SER A 86 8.46 13.16 -0.39
C SER A 86 7.06 13.31 0.19
N ASP A 87 6.20 13.95 -0.59
CA ASP A 87 4.77 14.07 -0.33
C ASP A 87 3.97 12.87 -0.91
N ASP A 88 4.60 11.70 -1.10
CA ASP A 88 3.92 10.46 -1.53
C ASP A 88 4.58 9.19 -0.92
N SER A 89 5.25 9.34 0.23
CA SER A 89 5.95 8.23 0.88
C SER A 89 5.07 7.46 1.85
N VAL A 90 5.29 6.15 1.95
CA VAL A 90 4.63 5.29 2.92
C VAL A 90 5.30 5.48 4.28
N THR A 91 4.53 5.90 5.29
CA THR A 91 5.04 6.09 6.66
C THR A 91 4.78 4.88 7.54
N HIS A 92 3.58 4.30 7.42
CA HIS A 92 3.14 3.18 8.24
C HIS A 92 2.34 2.19 7.40
N TRP A 93 2.24 0.97 7.88
CA TRP A 93 1.35 -0.04 7.34
C TRP A 93 0.61 -0.77 8.47
N ALA A 94 -0.51 -1.40 8.12
CA ALA A 94 -1.26 -2.27 9.00
C ALA A 94 -1.78 -3.48 8.21
N GLU A 95 -1.86 -4.64 8.86
CA GLU A 95 -2.58 -5.78 8.30
C GLU A 95 -4.03 -5.39 8.00
N LEU A 96 -4.56 -5.86 6.86
CA LEU A 96 -5.97 -5.62 6.56
C LEU A 96 -6.85 -6.33 7.60
N PRO A 97 -7.91 -5.68 8.12
CA PRO A 97 -8.79 -6.34 9.07
C PRO A 97 -9.51 -7.52 8.42
N THR A 98 -9.52 -8.66 9.11
CA THR A 98 -10.40 -9.78 8.76
C THR A 98 -11.84 -9.50 9.17
N LEU A 99 -12.78 -10.27 8.62
CA LEU A 99 -14.16 -10.25 9.13
C LEU A 99 -14.14 -10.59 10.63
N PRO A 100 -14.94 -9.89 11.47
CA PRO A 100 -14.98 -10.16 12.91
C PRO A 100 -15.16 -11.65 13.22
N GLY A 101 -14.22 -12.23 13.96
CA GLY A 101 -14.22 -13.64 14.34
C GLY A 101 -13.51 -14.58 13.34
N THR A 102 -12.92 -14.08 12.26
CA THR A 102 -12.12 -14.88 11.32
C THR A 102 -10.66 -14.43 11.34
N LYS A 103 -9.75 -15.34 10.95
CA LYS A 103 -8.32 -15.05 10.69
C LYS A 103 -7.95 -15.26 9.23
N THR A 104 -8.95 -15.49 8.38
CA THR A 104 -8.74 -15.91 7.00
C THR A 104 -8.75 -14.69 6.09
N HIS A 105 -7.63 -14.46 5.42
CA HIS A 105 -7.55 -13.65 4.21
C HIS A 105 -7.75 -14.58 3.02
N PHE A 106 -8.76 -14.34 2.18
CA PHE A 106 -9.05 -15.19 1.02
C PHE A 106 -8.99 -14.37 -0.26
N LEU A 107 -8.03 -14.72 -1.12
CA LEU A 107 -8.00 -14.35 -2.53
C LEU A 107 -8.47 -15.57 -3.32
N GLY A 108 -9.54 -15.44 -4.11
CA GLY A 108 -10.11 -16.52 -4.90
C GLY A 108 -10.72 -16.03 -6.22
N GLY A 109 -11.02 -16.98 -7.10
CA GLY A 109 -11.46 -16.73 -8.47
C GLY A 109 -10.68 -17.61 -9.45
N ASP A 110 -11.27 -17.87 -10.62
CA ASP A 110 -10.67 -18.76 -11.64
C ASP A 110 -9.30 -18.24 -12.11
N ASP A 111 -9.09 -16.92 -12.04
CA ASP A 111 -7.87 -16.25 -12.46
C ASP A 111 -6.77 -16.22 -11.39
N VAL A 112 -7.06 -16.58 -10.13
CA VAL A 112 -6.07 -16.49 -9.04
C VAL A 112 -4.92 -17.47 -9.22
N ALA A 113 -5.19 -18.73 -9.55
CA ALA A 113 -4.13 -19.72 -9.73
C ALA A 113 -3.25 -19.44 -10.95
N PRO A 114 -3.81 -19.07 -12.13
CA PRO A 114 -3.03 -18.55 -13.25
C PRO A 114 -2.19 -17.31 -12.89
N ALA A 115 -2.77 -16.31 -12.20
CA ALA A 115 -2.06 -15.10 -11.82
C ALA A 115 -0.90 -15.38 -10.83
N LEU A 116 -1.10 -16.24 -9.84
CA LEU A 116 -0.05 -16.65 -8.91
C LEU A 116 1.07 -17.43 -9.62
N ARG A 117 0.74 -18.35 -10.52
CA ARG A 117 1.75 -19.04 -11.33
C ARG A 117 2.52 -18.06 -12.20
N HIS A 118 1.83 -17.14 -12.87
CA HIS A 118 2.48 -16.12 -13.68
C HIS A 118 3.43 -15.27 -12.83
N ALA A 119 3.00 -14.80 -11.67
CA ALA A 119 3.83 -14.01 -10.75
C ALA A 119 5.03 -14.80 -10.16
N TRP A 120 5.01 -16.13 -10.18
CA TRP A 120 6.12 -16.98 -9.71
C TRP A 120 7.02 -17.49 -10.85
N GLU A 121 6.48 -17.69 -12.05
CA GLU A 121 7.21 -18.14 -13.25
C GLU A 121 7.91 -16.97 -13.95
N VAL A 122 7.28 -15.80 -13.90
CA VAL A 122 7.96 -14.53 -14.11
C VAL A 122 8.70 -14.25 -12.82
N PRO A 123 10.05 -14.36 -12.74
CA PRO A 123 10.74 -13.68 -11.65
C PRO A 123 10.27 -12.24 -11.75
N ALA A 124 9.53 -11.72 -10.77
CA ALA A 124 8.77 -10.45 -10.77
C ALA A 124 9.22 -9.28 -11.71
N GLY A 125 9.25 -9.47 -13.04
CA GLY A 125 9.91 -8.57 -13.99
C GLY A 125 10.65 -9.28 -15.13
N ALA A 126 10.06 -10.30 -15.76
CA ALA A 126 10.47 -10.79 -17.08
C ALA A 126 9.52 -10.27 -18.16
#